data_AF-A0AAV4AI02-F1
#
_entry.id   AF-A0AAV4AI02-F1
#
_cell.length_a   1.000
_cell.length_b   1.000
_cell.length_c   1.000
_cell.angle_alpha   90.00
_cell.angle_beta   90.00
_cell.angle_gamma   90.00
#
_symmetry.space_group_name_H-M   'P 1'
#
loop_
_entity.id
_entity.type
_entity.pdbx_description
1 polymer ?
#
loop_
_entity_poly.entity_id
_entity_poly.type
_entity_poly.pdbx_seq_one_letter_code
_entity_poly.pdbx_strand_id
1 'polypeptide(L)'
;MTMKLTEKRKSKILEKYEKISSSWTPARGDAACLIGLFAASFPAVPCGPFRNLEFEKCVAYKKNGHNWENYMALSSTAIEEVEGWITEYNVNSAVLYKKVKFD
;
A
#
# COMPACT_ATOMS: atom_id res chain seq x y z
N MET A 1 18.81 -7.81 -10.63
CA MET A 1 18.71 -6.42 -11.14
C MET A 1 18.02 -5.58 -10.08
N THR A 2 18.66 -4.53 -9.58
CA THR A 2 18.05 -3.65 -8.57
C THR A 2 17.31 -2.54 -9.31
N MET A 3 16.00 -2.71 -9.55
CA MET A 3 15.19 -1.63 -10.12
C MET A 3 15.14 -0.47 -9.12
N LYS A 4 15.82 0.63 -9.44
CA LYS A 4 15.74 1.86 -8.66
C LYS A 4 14.48 2.62 -9.08
N LEU A 5 13.55 2.81 -8.15
CA LEU A 5 12.42 3.71 -8.32
C LEU A 5 12.93 5.13 -8.58
N THR A 6 12.36 5.80 -9.58
CA THR A 6 12.55 7.25 -9.77
C THR A 6 11.94 8.00 -8.59
N GLU A 7 12.53 9.12 -8.17
CA GLU A 7 12.00 9.95 -7.08
C GLU A 7 10.53 10.34 -7.30
N LYS A 8 10.14 10.70 -8.52
CA LYS A 8 8.73 10.99 -8.86
C LYS A 8 7.76 9.83 -8.57
N ARG A 9 8.20 8.58 -8.78
CA ARG A 9 7.40 7.38 -8.47
C ARG A 9 7.36 7.14 -6.96
N LYS A 10 8.48 7.31 -6.25
CA LYS A 10 8.52 7.21 -4.79
C LYS A 10 7.55 8.21 -4.15
N SER A 11 7.61 9.48 -4.54
CA SER A 11 6.71 10.52 -4.00
C SER A 11 5.23 10.18 -4.20
N LYS A 12 4.85 9.66 -5.39
CA LYS A 12 3.47 9.23 -5.64
C LYS A 12 3.03 8.05 -4.77
N ILE A 13 3.91 7.07 -4.58
CA ILE A 13 3.63 5.92 -3.72
C ILE A 13 3.48 6.40 -2.26
N LEU A 14 4.38 7.29 -1.80
CA LEU A 14 4.33 7.86 -0.46
C LEU A 14 3.06 8.69 -0.22
N GLU A 15 2.65 9.53 -1.17
CA GLU A 15 1.42 10.31 -1.05
C GLU A 15 0.19 9.41 -0.86
N LYS A 16 0.12 8.29 -1.59
CA LYS A 16 -0.98 7.32 -1.46
C LYS A 16 -0.87 6.50 -0.18
N TYR A 17 0.34 6.11 0.20
CA TYR A 17 0.60 5.45 1.47
C TYR A 17 0.19 6.33 2.65
N GLU A 18 0.54 7.61 2.67
CA GLU A 18 0.19 8.54 3.74
C GLU A 18 -1.33 8.63 3.90
N LYS A 19 -2.08 8.80 2.80
CA LYS A 19 -3.55 8.81 2.78
C LYS A 19 -4.19 7.53 3.35
N ILE A 20 -3.55 6.40 3.14
CA ILE A 20 -4.00 5.10 3.63
C ILE A 20 -3.61 4.90 5.11
N SER A 21 -2.41 5.30 5.50
CA SER A 21 -1.89 5.15 6.86
C SER A 21 -2.52 6.14 7.86
N SER A 22 -2.97 7.31 7.39
CA SER A 22 -3.58 8.35 8.22
C SER A 22 -5.05 8.10 8.56
N SER A 23 -5.68 7.09 7.93
CA SER A 23 -7.10 6.80 8.11
C SER A 23 -7.34 5.29 8.16
N TRP A 24 -8.07 4.84 9.18
CA TRP A 24 -8.58 3.47 9.24
C TRP A 24 -9.67 3.20 8.20
N THR A 25 -10.20 4.26 7.58
CA THR A 25 -11.23 4.19 6.55
C THR A 25 -10.82 4.98 5.30
N PRO A 26 -9.79 4.55 4.53
CA PRO A 26 -9.37 5.29 3.35
C PRO A 26 -10.36 5.12 2.20
N ALA A 27 -10.28 6.04 1.23
CA ALA A 27 -11.02 5.91 -0.01
C ALA A 27 -10.50 4.68 -0.78
N ARG A 28 -11.40 3.84 -1.29
CA ARG A 28 -11.00 2.61 -1.99
C ARG A 28 -10.15 2.89 -3.24
N GLY A 29 -10.41 4.02 -3.91
CA GLY A 29 -9.61 4.47 -5.05
C GLY A 29 -8.14 4.70 -4.69
N ASP A 30 -7.84 5.19 -3.48
CA ASP A 30 -6.45 5.37 -3.04
C ASP A 30 -5.75 4.02 -2.81
N ALA A 31 -6.44 3.04 -2.19
CA ALA A 31 -5.93 1.68 -2.05
C ALA A 31 -5.67 1.00 -3.41
N ALA A 32 -6.61 1.12 -4.34
CA ALA A 32 -6.45 0.62 -5.72
C ALA A 32 -5.27 1.29 -6.44
N CYS A 33 -5.12 2.61 -6.26
CA CYS A 33 -4.02 3.37 -6.84
C CYS A 33 -2.66 2.94 -6.29
N LEU A 34 -2.57 2.74 -4.97
CA LEU A 34 -1.34 2.26 -4.32
C LEU A 34 -0.93 0.90 -4.87
N ILE A 35 -1.86 -0.08 -4.93
CA ILE A 35 -1.60 -1.41 -5.50
C ILE A 35 -1.10 -1.30 -6.94
N GLY A 36 -1.79 -0.52 -7.78
CA GLY A 36 -1.42 -0.33 -9.19
C GLY A 36 -0.04 0.31 -9.36
N LEU A 37 0.29 1.33 -8.57
CA LEU A 37 1.60 1.99 -8.61
C LEU A 37 2.73 1.04 -8.22
N PHE A 38 2.50 0.20 -7.21
CA PHE A 38 3.49 -0.76 -6.72
C PHE A 38 3.68 -1.92 -7.69
N ALA A 39 2.59 -2.50 -8.20
CA ALA A 39 2.65 -3.56 -9.22
C ALA A 39 3.34 -3.08 -10.51
N ALA A 40 3.06 -1.85 -10.96
CA ALA A 40 3.72 -1.25 -12.11
C ALA A 40 5.21 -0.93 -11.86
N SER A 41 5.59 -0.74 -10.59
CA SER A 41 6.97 -0.47 -10.20
C SER A 41 7.80 -1.74 -10.01
N PHE A 42 7.15 -2.83 -9.61
CA PHE A 42 7.77 -4.10 -9.30
C PHE A 42 7.05 -5.26 -10.01
N PRO A 43 7.12 -5.34 -11.35
CA PRO A 43 6.41 -6.36 -12.13
C PRO A 43 6.91 -7.79 -11.86
N ALA A 44 8.05 -7.95 -11.19
CA ALA A 44 8.65 -9.24 -10.85
C ALA A 44 8.16 -9.81 -9.51
N VAL A 45 7.21 -9.17 -8.82
CA VAL A 45 6.64 -9.68 -7.57
C VAL A 45 5.66 -10.81 -7.87
N PRO A 46 6.00 -12.07 -7.53
CA PRO A 46 5.10 -13.20 -7.75
C PRO A 46 3.85 -13.02 -6.89
N CYS A 47 2.67 -13.09 -7.50
CA CYS A 47 1.35 -12.88 -6.87
C CYS A 47 0.99 -11.42 -6.51
N GLY A 48 1.78 -10.44 -6.95
CA GLY A 48 1.48 -9.02 -6.75
C GLY A 48 1.65 -8.53 -5.30
N PRO A 49 1.74 -7.20 -5.09
CA PRO A 49 1.91 -6.60 -3.78
C PRO A 49 0.58 -6.44 -3.03
N PHE A 50 0.65 -6.37 -1.70
CA PHE A 50 -0.47 -6.04 -0.80
C PHE A 50 -1.71 -6.96 -0.92
N ARG A 51 -1.55 -8.26 -0.62
CA ARG A 51 -2.62 -9.26 -0.76
C ARG A 51 -3.81 -9.00 0.17
N ASN A 52 -3.56 -8.58 1.41
CA ASN A 52 -4.64 -8.26 2.36
C ASN A 52 -5.35 -6.97 1.96
N LEU A 53 -4.60 -5.95 1.54
CA LEU A 53 -5.17 -4.70 1.04
C LEU A 53 -6.06 -4.94 -0.18
N GLU A 54 -5.60 -5.77 -1.12
CA GLU A 54 -6.37 -6.14 -2.31
C GLU A 54 -7.63 -6.93 -1.94
N PHE A 55 -7.52 -7.90 -1.02
CA PHE A 55 -8.66 -8.67 -0.54
C PHE A 55 -9.72 -7.77 0.09
N GLU A 56 -9.33 -6.92 1.03
CA GLU A 56 -10.24 -6.01 1.74
C GLU A 56 -10.88 -5.00 0.79
N LYS A 57 -10.12 -4.47 -0.17
CA LYS A 57 -10.63 -3.62 -1.26
C LYS A 57 -11.74 -4.33 -2.03
N CYS A 58 -11.54 -5.60 -2.38
CA CYS A 58 -12.52 -6.40 -3.12
C CYS A 58 -13.75 -6.75 -2.28
N VAL A 59 -13.57 -7.04 -0.98
CA VAL A 59 -14.68 -7.27 -0.04
C VAL A 59 -15.53 -6.00 0.11
N ALA A 60 -14.89 -4.84 0.29
CA ALA A 60 -15.58 -3.56 0.39
C ALA A 60 -16.34 -3.23 -0.91
N TYR A 61 -15.76 -3.54 -2.08
CA TYR A 61 -16.44 -3.36 -3.37
C TYR A 61 -17.73 -4.18 -3.48
N LYS A 62 -17.68 -5.46 -3.07
CA LYS A 62 -18.86 -6.33 -3.06
C LYS A 62 -19.92 -5.86 -2.05
N LYS A 63 -19.51 -5.45 -0.85
CA LYS A 63 -20.43 -4.97 0.20
C LYS A 63 -21.14 -3.67 -0.18
N ASN A 64 -20.46 -2.78 -0.90
CA ASN A 64 -20.96 -1.44 -1.19
C ASN A 64 -21.64 -1.34 -2.58
N GLY A 65 -22.27 -2.42 -3.04
CA GLY A 65 -23.04 -2.43 -4.29
C GLY A 65 -22.22 -2.05 -5.52
N HIS A 66 -20.95 -2.42 -5.57
CA HIS A 66 -20.05 -2.11 -6.68
C HIS A 66 -19.74 -0.61 -6.88
N ASN A 67 -19.96 0.23 -5.86
CA ASN A 67 -19.60 1.65 -5.94
C ASN A 67 -18.15 1.89 -5.49
N TRP A 68 -17.29 2.29 -6.43
CA TRP A 68 -15.85 2.57 -6.24
C TRP A 68 -15.52 3.82 -5.42
N GLU A 69 -16.45 4.76 -5.29
CA GLU A 69 -16.24 6.02 -4.56
C GLU A 69 -16.36 5.87 -3.05
N ASN A 70 -16.79 4.70 -2.57
CA ASN A 70 -16.96 4.45 -1.15
C ASN A 70 -15.64 4.19 -0.41
N TYR A 71 -15.61 4.62 0.85
CA TYR A 71 -14.56 4.29 1.81
C TYR A 71 -14.57 2.79 2.15
N MET A 72 -13.43 2.27 2.56
CA MET A 72 -13.26 0.91 3.04
C MET A 72 -12.62 0.90 4.41
N ALA A 73 -13.04 0.00 5.31
CA ALA A 73 -12.33 -0.22 6.56
C ALA A 73 -11.10 -1.10 6.30
N LEU A 74 -9.97 -0.73 6.90
CA LEU A 74 -8.75 -1.53 6.88
C LEU A 74 -8.51 -2.25 8.19
N SER A 75 -8.02 -3.48 8.11
CA SER A 75 -7.46 -4.17 9.28
C SER A 75 -6.03 -3.69 9.58
N SER A 76 -5.58 -3.90 10.82
CA SER A 76 -4.17 -3.70 11.17
C SER A 76 -3.24 -4.54 10.31
N THR A 77 -3.64 -5.77 9.96
CA THR A 77 -2.86 -6.68 9.11
C THR A 77 -2.65 -6.11 7.71
N ALA A 78 -3.66 -5.45 7.12
CA ALA A 78 -3.51 -4.80 5.82
C ALA A 78 -2.56 -3.58 5.90
N ILE A 79 -2.61 -2.82 6.99
CA ILE A 79 -1.72 -1.67 7.20
C ILE A 79 -0.27 -2.15 7.42
N GLU A 80 -0.05 -3.13 8.29
CA GLU A 80 1.27 -3.72 8.56
C GLU A 80 1.90 -4.32 7.30
N GLU A 81 1.09 -4.98 6.45
CA GLU A 81 1.57 -5.45 5.16
C GLU A 81 2.04 -4.26 4.31
N VAL A 82 1.23 -3.21 4.18
CA VAL A 82 1.60 -2.02 3.41
C VAL A 82 2.90 -1.40 3.89
N GLU A 83 3.06 -1.22 5.20
CA GLU A 83 4.29 -0.71 5.82
C GLU A 83 5.50 -1.62 5.54
N GLY A 84 5.31 -2.94 5.58
CA GLY A 84 6.32 -3.94 5.25
C GLY A 84 6.87 -3.74 3.84
N TRP A 85 5.99 -3.64 2.84
CA TRP A 85 6.37 -3.41 1.43
C TRP A 85 7.06 -2.06 1.23
N ILE A 86 6.56 -0.99 1.86
CA ILE A 86 7.17 0.35 1.77
C ILE A 86 8.62 0.33 2.29
N THR A 87 8.86 -0.44 3.35
CA THR A 87 10.17 -0.60 3.97
C THR A 87 11.09 -1.49 3.13
N GLU A 88 10.63 -2.67 2.72
CA GLU A 88 11.40 -3.66 1.97
C GLU A 88 11.91 -3.10 0.64
N TYR A 89 11.07 -2.34 -0.06
CA TYR A 89 11.42 -1.72 -1.34
C TYR A 89 12.03 -0.33 -1.20
N ASN A 90 12.39 0.07 0.03
CA ASN A 90 13.02 1.34 0.37
C ASN A 90 12.34 2.53 -0.30
N VAL A 91 11.00 2.51 -0.32
CA VAL A 91 10.18 3.59 -0.86
C VAL A 91 10.22 4.79 0.08
N ASN A 92 10.28 4.53 1.39
CA ASN A 92 10.49 5.53 2.42
C ASN A 92 11.77 5.22 3.22
N SER A 93 12.80 6.07 3.08
CA SER A 93 14.02 5.94 3.88
C SER A 93 13.81 6.24 5.37
N ALA A 94 12.70 6.88 5.76
CA ALA A 94 12.39 7.20 7.15
C ALA A 94 11.83 6.00 7.95
N VAL A 95 11.28 4.97 7.28
CA VAL A 95 10.68 3.81 7.98
C VAL A 95 11.75 2.82 8.48
N LEU A 96 12.94 2.83 7.86
CA LEU A 96 14.09 2.00 8.27
C LEU A 96 14.60 2.30 9.69
N TYR A 97 14.25 3.45 10.28
CA TYR A 97 14.69 3.82 11.63
C TYR A 97 13.76 3.35 12.76
N LYS A 98 12.59 2.77 12.46
CA LYS A 98 11.69 2.24 13.52
C LYS A 98 11.90 0.76 13.85
N LYS A 99 12.84 0.07 13.17
CA LYS A 99 13.04 -1.37 13.33
C LYS A 99 14.48 -1.74 13.73
N VAL A 100 15.09 -1.02 14.67
CA VAL A 100 16.27 -1.53 15.42
C VAL A 100 16.24 -1.02 16.87
N LYS A 101 15.40 -1.64 17.69
CA LYS A 101 15.67 -1.86 19.12
C LYS A 101 15.02 -3.18 19.52
N PHE A 102 15.81 -4.24 19.47
CA PHE A 102 15.58 -5.40 20.32
C PHE A 102 16.64 -5.30 21.42
N ASP A 103 16.17 -5.20 22.67
CA ASP A 103 16.98 -5.38 23.88
C ASP A 103 17.51 -6.82 23.97
#